data_AF-A0A1G7JPY9-F1
#
_entry.id   AF-A0A1G7JPY9-F1
#
_cell.length_a   1.000
_cell.length_b   1.000
_cell.length_c   1.000
_cell.angle_alpha   90.00
_cell.angle_beta   90.00
_cell.angle_gamma   90.00
#
_symmetry.space_group_name_H-M   'P 1'
#
loop_
_entity.id
_entity.type
_entity.pdbx_description
1 polymer ?
#
loop_
_entity_poly.entity_id
_entity_poly.type
_entity_poly.pdbx_seq_one_letter_code
_entity_poly.pdbx_strand_id
1 'polypeptide(L)'
;MKGYAEPTNVNNIRFRKEKRAKKQFFSFEEVDTLKVYYDFEPTIFVLVKIKDKTVPEVLEMAHTGKNVTYFREVSQGYSAPIMTPTGGGGFLMTGGGAYNTIYSYLRKPNEEEALYLGSSYWLTKNFKKTASDFFSDCPSLVKKITDKEMKKRDLKEIINYYNSVCE
;
A
#
# COMPACT_ATOMS: atom_id res chain seq x y z
N MET A 1 -8.38 18.98 12.33
CA MET A 1 -9.48 18.64 13.29
C MET A 1 -9.06 17.45 14.15
N LYS A 2 -9.66 17.24 15.33
CA LYS A 2 -9.41 16.06 16.19
C LYS A 2 -10.72 15.41 16.60
N GLY A 3 -10.75 14.08 16.66
CA GLY A 3 -11.93 13.28 16.99
C GLY A 3 -11.74 11.82 16.60
N TYR A 4 -12.84 11.06 16.58
CA TYR A 4 -12.89 9.68 16.13
C TYR A 4 -13.02 9.66 14.60
N ALA A 5 -12.03 9.10 13.92
CA ALA A 5 -12.01 8.98 12.47
C ALA A 5 -11.72 7.55 12.03
N GLU A 6 -12.29 7.18 10.88
CA GLU A 6 -12.02 5.91 10.23
C GLU A 6 -12.10 6.11 8.71
N PRO A 7 -11.09 5.70 7.93
CA PRO A 7 -11.19 5.65 6.49
C PRO A 7 -12.21 4.59 6.08
N THR A 8 -12.92 4.86 5.00
CA THR A 8 -13.93 3.95 4.42
C THR A 8 -13.51 3.56 2.99
N ASN A 9 -14.13 2.52 2.44
CA ASN A 9 -13.75 1.93 1.14
C ASN A 9 -13.90 2.85 -0.10
N VAL A 10 -14.40 4.09 0.05
CA VAL A 10 -14.75 4.99 -1.07
C VAL A 10 -13.99 6.31 -0.98
N ASN A 11 -12.70 6.29 -0.61
CA ASN A 11 -11.88 7.50 -0.42
C ASN A 11 -12.55 8.56 0.50
N ASN A 12 -13.35 8.09 1.47
CA ASN A 12 -14.11 8.93 2.39
C ASN A 12 -13.70 8.63 3.83
N ILE A 13 -13.75 9.65 4.68
CA ILE A 13 -13.45 9.60 6.10
C ILE A 13 -14.74 9.71 6.88
N ARG A 14 -15.04 8.70 7.69
CA ARG A 14 -16.11 8.77 8.67
C ARG A 14 -15.57 9.41 9.95
N PHE A 15 -16.05 10.60 10.29
CA PHE A 15 -15.57 11.39 11.43
C PHE A 15 -16.67 11.66 12.46
N ARG A 16 -16.29 11.72 13.74
CA ARG A 16 -17.11 12.25 14.85
C ARG A 16 -16.22 12.99 15.83
N LYS A 17 -16.62 14.17 16.27
CA LYS A 17 -15.88 14.92 17.30
C LYS A 17 -15.76 14.14 18.61
N GLU A 18 -16.83 13.44 18.99
CA GLU A 18 -16.94 12.60 20.18
C GLU A 18 -17.65 11.28 19.86
N LYS A 19 -17.48 10.25 20.70
CA LYS A 19 -17.98 8.88 20.44
C LYS A 19 -19.48 8.83 20.11
N ARG A 20 -20.28 9.67 20.78
CA ARG A 20 -21.75 9.76 20.61
C ARG A 20 -22.21 10.91 19.71
N ALA A 21 -21.29 11.75 19.22
CA ALA A 21 -21.64 12.84 18.33
C ALA A 21 -22.13 12.34 16.97
N LYS A 22 -22.82 13.21 16.22
CA LYS A 22 -23.27 12.93 14.86
C LYS A 22 -22.08 12.65 13.95
N LYS A 23 -22.24 11.67 13.06
CA LYS A 23 -21.30 11.33 12.00
C LYS A 23 -21.22 12.47 10.98
N GLN A 24 -20.00 12.80 10.58
CA GLN A 24 -19.69 13.64 9.43
C GLN A 24 -18.85 12.80 8.47
N PHE A 25 -18.97 13.10 7.18
CA PHE A 25 -18.20 12.44 6.13
C PHE A 25 -17.37 13.51 5.44
N PHE A 26 -16.08 13.21 5.22
CA PHE A 26 -15.16 14.05 4.47
C PHE A 26 -14.60 13.26 3.30
N SER A 27 -14.38 13.90 2.16
CA SER A 27 -13.64 13.31 1.05
C SER A 27 -12.14 13.49 1.28
N PHE A 28 -11.33 12.50 0.88
CA PHE A 28 -9.87 12.68 0.84
C PHE A 28 -9.41 13.68 -0.23
N GLU A 29 -10.28 14.08 -1.17
CA GLU A 29 -10.00 15.18 -2.10
C GLU A 29 -9.90 16.54 -1.39
N GLU A 30 -10.54 16.68 -0.23
CA GLU A 30 -10.59 17.91 0.57
C GLU A 30 -9.70 17.81 1.82
N VAL A 31 -9.01 16.67 2.01
CA VAL A 31 -8.23 16.36 3.22
C VAL A 31 -6.82 15.94 2.83
N ASP A 32 -5.85 16.81 3.11
CA ASP A 32 -4.44 16.56 2.82
C ASP A 32 -3.89 15.30 3.52
N THR A 33 -4.29 15.09 4.78
CA THR A 33 -3.76 13.98 5.60
C THR A 33 -4.72 13.60 6.71
N LEU A 34 -4.94 12.30 6.87
CA LEU A 34 -5.61 11.71 8.02
C LEU A 34 -4.58 11.00 8.92
N LYS A 35 -4.52 11.36 10.20
CA LYS A 35 -3.69 10.67 11.20
C LYS A 35 -4.60 9.92 12.18
N VAL A 36 -4.50 8.59 12.20
CA VAL A 36 -5.30 7.73 13.09
C VAL A 36 -4.39 7.13 14.15
N TYR A 37 -4.72 7.38 15.42
CA TYR A 37 -3.99 6.84 16.56
C TYR A 37 -4.70 5.56 17.03
N TYR A 38 -4.20 4.40 16.60
CA TYR A 38 -4.64 3.11 17.12
C TYR A 38 -3.93 2.79 18.44
N ASP A 39 -2.61 3.01 18.48
CA ASP A 39 -1.74 2.87 19.65
C ASP A 39 -0.94 4.18 19.87
N PHE A 40 0.38 4.07 20.07
CA PHE A 40 1.27 5.22 20.33
C PHE A 40 1.64 6.01 19.07
N GLU A 41 1.96 5.32 17.97
CA GLU A 41 2.30 5.97 16.71
C GLU A 41 1.07 6.09 15.79
N PRO A 42 0.85 7.25 15.15
CA PRO A 42 -0.27 7.41 14.25
C PRO A 42 -0.02 6.69 12.93
N THR A 43 -1.02 5.97 12.44
CA THR A 43 -1.11 5.57 11.04
C THR A 43 -1.51 6.79 10.21
N ILE A 44 -0.72 7.11 9.19
CA ILE A 44 -0.93 8.28 8.34
C ILE A 44 -1.52 7.82 7.01
N PHE A 45 -2.69 8.35 6.63
CA PHE A 45 -3.35 8.10 5.36
C PHE A 45 -3.36 9.37 4.51
N VAL A 46 -3.07 9.21 3.22
CA VAL A 46 -3.03 10.30 2.24
C VAL A 46 -3.59 9.81 0.90
N LEU A 47 -4.13 10.74 0.11
CA LEU A 47 -4.55 10.47 -1.26
C LEU A 47 -3.33 10.47 -2.19
N VAL A 48 -3.12 9.38 -2.94
CA VAL A 48 -1.94 9.19 -3.78
C VAL A 48 -2.35 8.88 -5.21
N LYS A 49 -1.83 9.65 -6.17
CA LYS A 49 -1.88 9.29 -7.59
C LYS A 49 -0.93 8.12 -7.83
N ILE A 50 -1.43 7.03 -8.39
CA ILE A 50 -0.63 5.84 -8.69
C ILE A 50 -0.40 5.79 -10.19
N LYS A 51 0.84 5.53 -10.60
CA LYS A 51 1.19 5.35 -12.00
C LYS A 51 0.31 4.27 -12.63
N ASP A 52 -0.19 4.53 -13.83
CA ASP A 52 -1.09 3.66 -14.60
C ASP A 52 -2.52 3.50 -14.00
N LYS A 53 -2.90 4.27 -12.96
CA LYS A 53 -4.28 4.36 -12.47
C LYS A 53 -4.87 5.75 -12.75
N THR A 54 -6.11 5.77 -13.22
CA THR A 54 -6.83 7.02 -13.52
C THR A 54 -7.39 7.70 -12.28
N VAL A 55 -7.62 6.94 -11.21
CA VAL A 55 -8.22 7.43 -9.96
C VAL A 55 -7.17 7.33 -8.84
N PRO A 56 -6.94 8.41 -8.08
CA PRO A 56 -6.10 8.36 -6.88
C PRO A 56 -6.67 7.42 -5.81
N GLU A 57 -5.80 6.84 -5.01
CA GLU A 57 -6.18 5.92 -3.94
C GLU A 57 -5.67 6.40 -2.59
N VAL A 58 -6.43 6.11 -1.54
CA VAL A 58 -6.01 6.40 -0.17
C VAL A 58 -5.05 5.31 0.29
N LEU A 59 -3.81 5.69 0.54
CA LEU A 59 -2.75 4.79 0.99
C LEU A 59 -2.23 5.17 2.37
N GLU A 60 -1.76 4.17 3.12
CA GLU A 60 -0.98 4.39 4.33
C GLU A 60 0.45 4.82 3.95
N MET A 61 0.93 5.94 4.47
CA MET A 61 2.32 6.36 4.40
C MET A 61 3.14 5.58 5.44
N ALA A 62 3.64 4.41 5.03
CA ALA A 62 4.22 3.41 5.92
C ALA A 62 5.69 3.67 6.31
N HIS A 63 6.42 4.43 5.50
CA HIS A 63 7.78 4.88 5.80
C HIS A 63 8.15 6.07 4.92
N THR A 64 8.79 7.09 5.49
CA THR A 64 9.25 8.26 4.74
C THR A 64 10.74 8.43 4.97
N GLY A 65 11.52 8.22 3.91
CA GLY A 65 12.94 8.60 3.88
C GLY A 65 13.13 9.97 3.23
N LYS A 66 14.37 10.46 3.23
CA LYS A 66 14.75 11.75 2.64
C LYS A 66 14.34 11.86 1.16
N ASN A 67 14.54 10.80 0.39
CA ASN A 67 14.41 10.80 -1.06
C ASN A 67 13.44 9.74 -1.60
N VAL A 68 12.81 8.95 -0.73
CA VAL A 68 11.79 7.97 -1.11
C VAL A 68 10.73 7.86 -0.03
N THR A 69 9.46 7.96 -0.45
CA THR A 69 8.31 7.65 0.41
C THR A 69 7.75 6.29 0.03
N TYR A 70 7.45 5.47 1.04
CA TYR A 70 6.78 4.19 0.90
C TYR A 70 5.34 4.28 1.38
N PHE A 71 4.44 3.88 0.47
CA PHE A 71 3.03 3.75 0.74
C PHE A 71 2.60 2.29 0.68
N ARG A 72 1.61 1.92 1.49
CA ARG A 72 0.97 0.61 1.42
C ARG A 72 -0.54 0.68 1.50
N GLU A 73 -1.16 -0.32 0.90
CA GLU A 73 -2.59 -0.61 1.02
C GLU A 73 -2.74 -2.01 1.59
N VAL A 74 -3.60 -2.18 2.60
CA VAL A 74 -3.89 -3.49 3.18
C VAL A 74 -5.29 -3.90 2.75
N SER A 75 -5.37 -4.90 1.87
CA SER A 75 -6.61 -5.53 1.45
C SER A 75 -6.76 -6.86 2.19
N GLN A 76 -7.70 -6.91 3.14
CA GLN A 76 -7.94 -8.08 3.97
C GLN A 76 -9.43 -8.43 4.02
N GLY A 77 -9.75 -9.72 4.09
CA GLY A 77 -11.12 -10.18 4.12
C GLY A 77 -11.23 -11.69 4.08
N TYR A 78 -12.44 -12.18 3.78
CA TYR A 78 -12.74 -13.59 3.62
C TYR A 78 -13.41 -13.82 2.28
N SER A 79 -12.85 -14.67 1.44
CA SER A 79 -13.52 -15.12 0.22
C SER A 79 -14.49 -16.25 0.55
N ALA A 80 -15.74 -16.10 0.13
CA ALA A 80 -16.70 -17.19 0.22
C ALA A 80 -16.30 -18.34 -0.73
N PRO A 81 -16.65 -19.60 -0.40
CA PRO A 81 -16.49 -20.70 -1.34
C PRO A 81 -17.22 -20.42 -2.66
N ILE A 82 -16.56 -20.72 -3.79
CA ILE A 82 -17.16 -20.54 -5.12
C ILE A 82 -17.41 -21.91 -5.74
N MET A 83 -18.62 -22.09 -6.27
CA MET A 83 -19.05 -23.28 -7.00
C MET A 83 -18.92 -23.01 -8.51
N THR A 84 -17.94 -23.62 -9.16
CA THR A 84 -17.71 -23.44 -10.60
C THR A 84 -18.22 -24.67 -11.37
N PRO A 85 -19.05 -24.51 -12.41
CA PRO A 85 -19.46 -25.63 -13.26
C PRO A 85 -18.24 -26.26 -13.96
N THR A 86 -18.21 -27.58 -14.04
CA THR A 86 -17.20 -28.32 -14.83
C THR A 86 -17.82 -28.87 -16.11
N GLY A 87 -16.99 -29.11 -17.13
CA GLY A 87 -17.41 -29.50 -18.48
C GLY A 87 -18.12 -30.86 -18.63
N GLY A 88 -18.56 -31.48 -17.53
CA GLY A 88 -19.27 -32.77 -17.50
C GLY A 88 -20.54 -32.77 -16.64
N GLY A 89 -21.14 -31.60 -16.37
CA GLY A 89 -22.36 -31.49 -15.54
C GLY A 89 -22.11 -31.58 -14.04
N GLY A 90 -20.84 -31.63 -13.61
CA GLY A 90 -20.43 -31.51 -12.22
C GLY A 90 -20.15 -30.07 -11.81
N PHE A 91 -19.94 -29.87 -10.52
CA PHE A 91 -19.49 -28.60 -9.96
C PHE A 91 -18.26 -28.82 -9.10
N LEU A 92 -17.26 -27.96 -9.28
CA LEU A 92 -16.08 -27.91 -8.42
C LEU A 92 -16.33 -26.88 -7.31
N MET A 93 -16.20 -27.31 -6.05
CA MET A 93 -16.22 -26.40 -4.90
C MET A 93 -14.80 -25.97 -4.58
N THR A 94 -14.52 -24.68 -4.75
CA THR A 94 -13.27 -24.08 -4.26
C THR A 94 -13.46 -23.62 -2.83
N GLY A 95 -12.54 -24.00 -1.93
CA GLY A 95 -12.60 -23.61 -0.52
C GLY A 95 -12.52 -22.09 -0.36
N GLY A 96 -13.39 -21.54 0.48
CA GLY A 96 -13.25 -20.15 0.94
C GLY A 96 -12.05 -19.98 1.87
N GLY A 97 -11.57 -18.75 2.02
CA GLY A 97 -10.40 -18.50 2.86
C GLY A 97 -10.23 -17.03 3.25
N ALA A 98 -9.61 -16.82 4.40
CA ALA A 98 -9.13 -15.49 4.78
C ALA A 98 -7.96 -15.09 3.87
N TYR A 99 -7.94 -13.82 3.45
CA TYR A 99 -6.83 -13.24 2.72
C TYR A 99 -6.35 -11.96 3.42
N ASN A 100 -5.05 -11.70 3.28
CA ASN A 100 -4.41 -10.47 3.70
C ASN A 100 -3.31 -10.13 2.70
N THR A 101 -3.58 -9.14 1.86
CA THR A 101 -2.71 -8.71 0.77
C THR A 101 -2.27 -7.28 1.02
N ILE A 102 -0.96 -7.06 1.06
CA ILE A 102 -0.36 -5.74 1.22
C ILE A 102 0.17 -5.29 -0.14
N TYR A 103 -0.42 -4.29 -0.75
CA TYR A 103 0.11 -3.64 -1.95
C TYR A 103 1.12 -2.57 -1.56
N SER A 104 2.25 -2.51 -2.25
CA SER A 104 3.37 -1.61 -1.92
C SER A 104 3.67 -0.68 -3.08
N TYR A 105 3.87 0.60 -2.76
CA TYR A 105 4.10 1.66 -3.72
C TYR A 105 5.24 2.58 -3.25
N LEU A 106 6.07 3.06 -4.17
CA LEU A 106 7.14 4.03 -3.87
C LEU A 106 6.98 5.31 -4.68
N ARG A 107 7.47 6.43 -4.14
CA ARG A 107 7.53 7.71 -4.86
C ARG A 107 8.79 8.48 -4.46
N LYS A 108 9.52 9.01 -5.45
CA LYS A 108 10.60 9.99 -5.22
C LYS A 108 10.00 11.42 -5.07
N PRO A 109 10.66 12.36 -4.37
CA PRO A 109 10.16 13.72 -4.17
C PRO A 109 9.80 14.48 -5.45
N ASN A 110 10.52 14.21 -6.55
CA ASN A 110 10.34 14.88 -7.83
C ASN A 110 9.28 14.19 -8.73
N GLU A 111 8.61 13.16 -8.24
CA GLU A 111 7.58 12.42 -8.97
C GLU A 111 6.20 12.75 -8.39
N GLU A 112 5.23 13.03 -9.25
CA GLU A 112 3.84 13.21 -8.81
C GLU A 112 3.16 11.88 -8.44
N GLU A 113 3.51 10.83 -9.17
CA GLU A 113 2.86 9.52 -9.13
C GLU A 113 3.68 8.50 -8.36
N ALA A 114 3.01 7.67 -7.56
CA ALA A 114 3.64 6.52 -6.92
C ALA A 114 3.69 5.31 -7.86
N LEU A 115 4.83 4.64 -7.90
CA LEU A 115 5.03 3.41 -8.66
C LEU A 115 4.59 2.19 -7.85
N TYR A 116 3.76 1.34 -8.43
CA TYR A 116 3.42 0.04 -7.85
C TYR A 116 4.61 -0.93 -7.92
N LEU A 117 5.08 -1.40 -6.76
CA LEU A 117 6.18 -2.37 -6.68
C LEU A 117 5.73 -3.83 -6.67
N GLY A 118 4.51 -4.10 -6.19
CA GLY A 118 4.01 -5.44 -5.99
C GLY A 118 3.14 -5.60 -4.75
N SER A 119 2.57 -6.78 -4.58
CA SER A 119 1.73 -7.14 -3.43
C SER A 119 2.37 -8.24 -2.60
N SER A 120 2.03 -8.38 -1.31
CA SER A 120 2.56 -9.43 -0.41
C SER A 120 2.37 -10.85 -0.95
N TYR A 121 1.43 -11.05 -1.87
CA TYR A 121 1.12 -12.33 -2.49
C TYR A 121 2.34 -12.98 -3.16
N TRP A 122 2.53 -14.27 -2.90
CA TRP A 122 3.72 -15.06 -3.25
C TRP A 122 3.94 -15.23 -4.77
N LEU A 123 2.91 -15.00 -5.60
CA LEU A 123 3.00 -15.06 -7.06
C LEU A 123 3.45 -13.76 -7.75
N THR A 124 3.70 -12.68 -7.00
CA THR A 124 4.20 -11.43 -7.60
C THR A 124 5.69 -11.52 -7.93
N LYS A 125 6.01 -11.98 -9.14
CA LYS A 125 7.40 -12.16 -9.61
C LYS A 125 8.11 -10.86 -10.02
N ASN A 126 7.42 -9.72 -10.00
CA ASN A 126 7.92 -8.49 -10.62
C ASN A 126 8.71 -7.57 -9.69
N PHE A 127 8.73 -7.81 -8.37
CA PHE A 127 9.42 -6.93 -7.42
C PHE A 127 10.87 -6.66 -7.80
N LYS A 128 11.66 -7.70 -8.10
CA LYS A 128 13.08 -7.56 -8.45
C LYS A 128 13.26 -6.62 -9.65
N LYS A 129 12.43 -6.77 -10.69
CA LYS A 129 12.51 -5.94 -11.90
C LYS A 129 12.12 -4.50 -11.57
N THR A 130 10.91 -4.29 -11.06
CA THR A 130 10.36 -2.96 -10.81
C THR A 130 11.19 -2.16 -9.79
N ALA A 131 11.68 -2.82 -8.72
CA ALA A 131 12.54 -2.16 -7.75
C ALA A 131 13.92 -1.83 -8.36
N SER A 132 14.50 -2.70 -9.19
CA SER A 132 15.77 -2.40 -9.87
C SER A 132 15.62 -1.22 -10.83
N ASP A 133 14.50 -1.12 -11.54
CA ASP A 133 14.23 -0.01 -12.45
C ASP A 133 14.06 1.31 -11.66
N PHE A 134 13.32 1.27 -10.54
CA PHE A 134 13.09 2.44 -9.68
C PHE A 134 14.39 2.96 -9.02
N PHE A 135 15.26 2.06 -8.59
CA PHE A 135 16.56 2.37 -7.96
C PHE A 135 17.73 2.30 -8.94
N SER A 136 17.48 2.44 -10.24
CA SER A 136 18.50 2.29 -11.29
C SER A 136 19.68 3.28 -11.16
N ASP A 137 19.45 4.40 -10.48
CA ASP A 137 20.45 5.40 -10.09
C ASP A 137 21.38 4.96 -8.96
N CYS A 138 21.11 3.83 -8.28
CA CYS A 138 21.99 3.26 -7.28
C CYS A 138 22.40 1.80 -7.60
N PRO A 139 23.46 1.61 -8.42
CA PRO A 139 23.90 0.28 -8.85
C PRO A 139 24.23 -0.69 -7.70
N SER A 140 24.73 -0.18 -6.56
CA SER A 140 25.04 -1.01 -5.39
C SER A 140 23.78 -1.61 -4.77
N LEU A 141 22.70 -0.82 -4.68
CA LEU A 141 21.40 -1.28 -4.19
C LEU A 141 20.74 -2.23 -5.20
N VAL A 142 20.78 -1.89 -6.49
CA VAL A 142 20.27 -2.76 -7.57
C VAL A 142 20.91 -4.14 -7.47
N LYS A 143 22.23 -4.21 -7.29
CA LYS A 143 22.94 -5.48 -7.13
C LYS A 143 22.40 -6.30 -5.95
N LYS A 144 22.18 -5.67 -4.78
CA LYS A 144 21.61 -6.34 -3.59
C LYS A 144 20.20 -6.88 -3.83
N ILE A 145 19.38 -6.12 -4.55
CA ILE A 145 18.03 -6.54 -4.95
C ILE A 145 18.11 -7.70 -5.96
N THR A 146 19.01 -7.62 -6.93
CA THR A 146 19.15 -8.64 -7.96
C THR A 146 19.67 -9.96 -7.40
N ASP A 147 20.58 -9.89 -6.44
CA ASP A 147 21.21 -11.04 -5.77
C ASP A 147 20.32 -11.63 -4.67
N LYS A 148 19.12 -11.04 -4.47
CA LYS A 148 18.13 -11.42 -3.45
C LYS A 148 18.64 -11.29 -2.00
N GLU A 149 19.66 -10.46 -1.78
CA GLU A 149 20.10 -10.06 -0.44
C GLU A 149 19.00 -9.23 0.24
N MET A 150 18.38 -8.32 -0.52
CA MET A 150 17.25 -7.50 -0.09
C MET A 150 15.98 -7.88 -0.88
N LYS A 151 14.92 -8.24 -0.17
CA LYS A 151 13.66 -8.72 -0.76
C LYS A 151 12.52 -7.75 -0.45
N LYS A 152 11.35 -8.01 -1.03
CA LYS A 152 10.13 -7.18 -0.84
C LYS A 152 9.77 -6.94 0.63
N ARG A 153 10.01 -7.92 1.51
CA ARG A 153 9.74 -7.80 2.96
C ARG A 153 10.69 -6.81 3.65
N ASP A 154 11.84 -6.54 3.04
CA ASP A 154 12.92 -5.69 3.56
C ASP A 154 12.79 -4.24 3.01
N LEU A 155 11.61 -3.85 2.53
CA LEU A 155 11.42 -2.58 1.80
C LEU A 155 11.82 -1.34 2.62
N LYS A 156 11.57 -1.34 3.93
CA LYS A 156 12.04 -0.26 4.82
C LYS A 156 13.57 -0.17 4.86
N GLU A 157 14.26 -1.32 4.90
CA GLU A 157 15.72 -1.38 4.88
C GLU A 157 16.27 -0.94 3.53
N ILE A 158 15.65 -1.36 2.42
CA ILE A 158 15.99 -0.91 1.06
C ILE A 158 15.94 0.62 0.96
N ILE A 159 14.87 1.23 1.47
CA ILE A 159 14.71 2.69 1.46
C ILE A 159 15.77 3.36 2.33
N ASN A 160 16.03 2.81 3.52
CA ASN A 160 17.06 3.36 4.40
C ASN A 160 18.46 3.26 3.79
N TYR A 161 18.78 2.14 3.13
CA TYR A 161 20.04 1.96 2.40
C TYR A 161 20.16 2.99 1.27
N TYR A 162 19.12 3.16 0.46
CA TYR A 162 19.12 4.15 -0.62
C TYR A 162 19.42 5.56 -0.10
N ASN A 163 18.70 5.99 0.95
CA ASN A 163 18.84 7.32 1.54
C ASN A 163 20.13 7.55 2.34
N SER A 164 20.96 6.52 2.56
CA SER A 164 22.20 6.65 3.34
C SER A 164 23.46 6.40 2.52
N VAL A 165 23.37 5.57 1.49
CA VAL A 165 24.50 5.18 0.66
C VAL A 165 24.46 5.84 -0.71
N CYS A 166 23.27 6.12 -1.25
CA CYS A 166 23.13 6.61 -2.61
C CYS A 166 22.84 8.12 -2.67
N GLU A 167 22.21 8.70 -1.65
CA GLU A 167 21.80 10.12 -1.59
C GLU A 167 21.84 10.76 -0.18
#